data_AF-A0A0A8JFR7-F1
#
_entry.id   AF-A0A0A8JFR7-F1
#
_cell.length_a   1.000
_cell.length_b   1.000
_cell.length_c   1.000
_cell.angle_alpha   90.00
_cell.angle_beta   90.00
_cell.angle_gamma   90.00
#
_symmetry.space_group_name_H-M   'P 1'
#
loop_
_entity.id
_entity.type
_entity.pdbx_description
1 polymer ?
#
loop_
_entity_poly.entity_id
_entity_poly.type
_entity_poly.pdbx_seq_one_letter_code
_entity_poly.pdbx_strand_id
1 'polypeptide(L)'
;MTPLALALTLVFVLIPLALSKTLGLRLERDTMIATIRSIVQLLLVGFVLQFVFDSESYLFIVLMVALMIAAAVQNARKKGGGIRGITWKLAVTFVAIELLTTAATRSVCLGFLSYPSLFNERMQLIRLGR
;
A
#
# COMPACT_ATOMS: atom_id res chain seq x y z
N MET A 1 27.27 -2.89 -11.92
CA MET A 1 25.96 -3.01 -12.60
C MET A 1 26.10 -4.01 -13.72
N THR A 2 25.35 -5.11 -13.70
CA THR A 2 25.47 -6.15 -14.74
C THR A 2 24.74 -5.71 -16.01
N PRO A 3 25.34 -5.76 -17.20
CA PRO A 3 24.68 -5.37 -18.46
C PRO A 3 23.42 -6.21 -18.75
N LEU A 4 23.39 -7.43 -18.22
CA LEU A 4 22.23 -8.32 -18.27
C LEU A 4 21.01 -7.79 -17.50
N ALA A 5 21.21 -7.10 -16.35
CA ALA A 5 20.10 -6.48 -15.61
C ALA A 5 19.51 -5.27 -16.36
N LEU A 6 20.34 -4.50 -17.05
CA LEU A 6 19.89 -3.40 -17.92
C LEU A 6 19.10 -3.94 -19.12
N ALA A 7 19.55 -5.03 -19.74
CA ALA A 7 18.84 -5.67 -20.83
C ALA A 7 17.46 -6.22 -20.38
N LEU A 8 17.39 -6.90 -19.23
CA LEU A 8 16.15 -7.44 -18.68
C LEU A 8 15.14 -6.35 -18.30
N THR A 9 15.60 -5.25 -17.69
CA THR A 9 14.72 -4.11 -17.34
C THR A 9 14.18 -3.42 -18.59
N LEU A 10 14.98 -3.28 -19.63
CA LEU A 10 14.54 -2.72 -20.92
C LEU A 10 13.45 -3.58 -21.56
N VAL A 11 13.64 -4.90 -21.60
CA VAL A 11 12.63 -5.84 -22.12
C VAL A 11 11.35 -5.79 -21.28
N PHE A 12 11.47 -5.76 -19.94
CA PHE A 12 10.32 -5.70 -19.05
C PHE A 12 9.47 -4.44 -19.25
N VAL A 13 10.10 -3.28 -19.49
CA VAL A 13 9.40 -2.01 -19.78
C VAL A 13 8.77 -1.99 -21.17
N LEU A 14 9.39 -2.66 -22.17
CA LEU A 14 8.86 -2.75 -23.52
C LEU A 14 7.55 -3.54 -23.62
N ILE A 15 7.37 -4.57 -22.80
CA ILE A 15 6.17 -5.42 -22.80
C ILE A 15 4.87 -4.59 -22.59
N PRO A 16 4.70 -3.83 -21.49
CA PRO A 16 3.51 -3.01 -21.28
C PRO A 16 3.41 -1.86 -22.29
N LEU A 17 4.54 -1.33 -22.81
CA LEU A 17 4.53 -0.29 -23.85
C LEU A 17 3.95 -0.82 -25.17
N ALA A 18 4.38 -2.00 -25.61
CA ALA A 18 3.88 -2.66 -26.81
C ALA A 18 2.40 -3.01 -26.63
N LEU A 19 2.02 -3.57 -25.48
CA LEU A 19 0.64 -3.95 -25.16
C LEU A 19 -0.28 -2.72 -25.12
N SER A 20 0.19 -1.57 -24.61
CA SER A 20 -0.56 -0.32 -24.60
C SER A 20 -0.86 0.21 -26.01
N LYS A 21 0.04 0.00 -26.97
CA LYS A 21 -0.10 0.45 -28.36
C LYS A 21 -0.98 -0.52 -29.17
N THR A 22 -0.79 -1.83 -29.02
CA THR A 22 -1.53 -2.84 -29.80
C THR A 22 -3.00 -2.95 -29.40
N LEU A 23 -3.33 -2.76 -28.11
CA LEU A 23 -4.72 -2.81 -27.64
C LEU A 23 -5.51 -1.50 -27.90
N GLY A 24 -4.89 -0.45 -28.45
CA GLY A 24 -5.59 0.78 -28.84
C GLY A 24 -6.42 1.40 -27.70
N LEU A 25 -6.00 1.22 -26.45
CA LEU A 25 -6.72 1.64 -25.26
C LEU A 25 -6.87 3.16 -25.31
N ARG A 26 -8.06 3.65 -25.71
CA ARG A 26 -8.45 5.08 -25.74
C ARG A 26 -8.62 5.64 -24.31
N LEU A 27 -7.69 5.29 -23.43
CA LEU A 27 -7.72 5.47 -21.99
C LEU A 27 -7.17 6.83 -21.55
N GLU A 28 -6.63 7.64 -22.46
CA GLU A 28 -5.86 8.84 -22.11
C GLU A 28 -6.68 9.82 -21.27
N ARG A 29 -7.92 10.10 -21.67
CA ARG A 29 -8.82 10.99 -20.92
C ARG A 29 -9.37 10.35 -19.66
N ASP A 30 -9.80 9.09 -19.73
CA ASP A 30 -10.37 8.38 -18.58
C ASP A 30 -9.33 8.17 -17.47
N THR A 31 -8.08 7.88 -17.85
CA THR A 31 -6.95 7.74 -16.94
C THR A 31 -6.53 9.09 -16.38
N MET A 32 -6.51 10.16 -17.18
CA MET A 32 -6.23 11.51 -16.68
C MET A 32 -7.23 11.92 -15.58
N ILE A 33 -8.54 11.71 -15.81
CA ILE A 33 -9.58 12.03 -14.84
C ILE A 33 -9.47 11.15 -13.59
N ALA A 34 -9.20 9.85 -13.76
CA ALA A 34 -9.00 8.93 -12.65
C ALA A 34 -7.78 9.29 -11.79
N THR A 35 -6.70 9.73 -12.43
CA THR A 35 -5.46 10.15 -11.76
C THR A 35 -5.68 11.45 -11.00
N ILE A 36 -6.29 12.47 -11.62
CA ILE A 36 -6.63 13.73 -10.92
C ILE A 36 -7.50 13.46 -9.71
N ARG A 37 -8.55 12.63 -9.84
CA ARG A 37 -9.39 12.23 -8.70
C ARG A 37 -8.58 11.54 -7.61
N SER A 38 -7.69 10.61 -7.96
CA SER A 38 -6.86 9.88 -7.00
C SER A 38 -5.85 10.78 -6.29
N ILE A 39 -5.29 11.77 -6.99
CA ILE A 39 -4.41 12.80 -6.42
C ILE A 39 -5.18 13.62 -5.37
N VAL A 40 -6.34 14.15 -5.75
CA VAL A 40 -7.20 14.91 -4.83
C VAL A 40 -7.59 14.06 -3.62
N GLN A 41 -7.95 12.79 -3.85
CA GLN A 41 -8.28 11.85 -2.77
C GLN A 41 -7.09 11.59 -1.84
N LEU A 42 -5.87 11.45 -2.36
CA LEU A 42 -4.67 11.25 -1.53
C LEU A 42 -4.35 12.49 -0.70
N LEU A 43 -4.47 13.69 -1.28
CA LEU A 43 -4.28 14.95 -0.55
C LEU A 43 -5.31 15.13 0.57
N LEU A 44 -6.59 14.87 0.28
CA LEU A 44 -7.67 14.93 1.27
C LEU A 44 -7.45 13.93 2.41
N VAL A 45 -7.10 12.68 2.08
CA VAL A 45 -6.79 11.66 3.09
C VAL A 45 -5.57 12.06 3.92
N GLY A 46 -4.55 12.67 3.31
CA GLY A 46 -3.39 13.21 4.01
C GLY A 46 -3.76 14.30 5.03
N PHE A 47 -4.69 15.19 4.69
CA PHE A 47 -5.20 16.19 5.62
C PHE A 47 -5.99 15.56 6.79
N VAL A 48 -6.84 14.57 6.49
CA VAL A 48 -7.59 13.83 7.53
C VAL A 48 -6.62 13.12 8.47
N LEU A 49 -5.53 12.53 7.97
CA LEU A 49 -4.50 11.88 8.77
C LEU A 49 -3.87 12.82 9.81
N GLN A 50 -3.57 14.07 9.42
CA GLN A 50 -3.04 15.08 10.35
C GLN A 50 -4.04 15.33 11.49
N PHE A 51 -5.30 15.57 11.15
CA PHE A 51 -6.37 15.78 12.13
C PHE A 51 -6.56 14.57 13.07
N VAL A 52 -6.51 13.35 12.53
CA VAL A 52 -6.68 12.11 13.29
C VAL A 52 -5.54 11.93 14.29
N PHE A 53 -4.29 12.24 13.89
CA PHE A 53 -3.14 12.13 14.78
C PHE A 53 -3.11 13.20 15.87
N ASP A 54 -3.53 14.44 15.57
CA ASP A 54 -3.63 15.51 16.57
C ASP A 54 -4.69 15.21 17.65
N SER A 55 -5.72 14.43 17.32
CA SER A 55 -6.81 14.14 18.24
C SER A 55 -6.53 13.00 19.25
N GLU A 56 -5.44 12.24 19.11
CA GLU A 56 -4.99 11.10 19.95
C GLU A 56 -6.06 10.03 20.32
N SER A 57 -7.28 10.10 19.79
CA SER A 57 -8.38 9.21 20.14
C SER A 57 -8.49 8.04 19.16
N TYR A 58 -8.59 6.83 19.72
CA TYR A 58 -8.71 5.58 18.97
C TYR A 58 -9.91 5.56 18.01
N LEU A 59 -11.00 6.27 18.36
CA LEU A 59 -12.20 6.32 17.53
C LEU A 59 -11.93 7.00 16.18
N PHE A 60 -11.10 8.05 16.14
CA PHE A 60 -10.73 8.73 14.90
C PHE A 60 -9.86 7.86 14.00
N ILE A 61 -8.96 7.05 14.58
CA ILE A 61 -8.15 6.09 13.82
C ILE A 61 -9.03 5.04 13.16
N VAL A 62 -9.98 4.45 13.89
CA VAL A 62 -10.92 3.45 13.34
C VAL A 62 -11.78 4.05 12.24
N LEU A 63 -12.30 5.26 12.44
CA LEU A 63 -13.12 5.95 11.45
C LEU A 63 -12.33 6.25 10.16
N MET A 64 -11.07 6.66 10.30
CA MET A 64 -10.19 6.91 9.17
C MET A 64 -9.88 5.63 8.38
N VAL A 65 -9.55 4.54 9.08
CA VAL A 65 -9.34 3.22 8.45
C VAL A 65 -10.59 2.80 7.67
N ALA A 66 -11.77 2.93 8.27
CA ALA A 66 -13.02 2.63 7.61
C ALA A 66 -13.22 3.48 6.32
N LEU A 67 -12.88 4.77 6.38
CA LEU A 67 -12.92 5.67 5.22
C LEU A 67 -11.94 5.22 4.12
N MET A 68 -10.70 4.88 4.48
CA MET A 68 -9.68 4.41 3.54
C MET A 68 -10.09 3.09 2.86
N ILE A 69 -10.61 2.12 3.62
CA ILE A 69 -11.14 0.87 3.07
C ILE A 69 -12.32 1.16 2.14
N ALA A 70 -13.25 2.05 2.54
CA ALA A 70 -14.38 2.41 1.69
C ALA A 70 -13.92 3.04 0.37
N ALA A 71 -12.95 3.94 0.38
CA ALA A 71 -12.37 4.53 -0.82
C ALA A 71 -11.66 3.48 -1.69
N ALA A 72 -10.89 2.58 -1.08
CA ALA A 72 -10.20 1.48 -1.78
C ALA A 72 -11.19 0.51 -2.44
N VAL A 73 -12.24 0.09 -1.72
CA VAL A 73 -13.32 -0.74 -2.24
C VAL A 73 -14.00 -0.04 -3.41
N GLN A 74 -14.33 1.25 -3.30
CA GLN A 74 -14.94 2.00 -4.39
C GLN A 74 -14.04 2.12 -5.63
N ASN A 75 -12.74 2.34 -5.44
CA ASN A 75 -11.77 2.42 -6.52
C ASN A 75 -11.58 1.07 -7.23
N ALA A 76 -11.55 -0.04 -6.48
CA ALA A 76 -11.43 -1.39 -7.02
C ALA A 76 -12.74 -1.88 -7.68
N ARG A 77 -13.91 -1.56 -7.12
CA ARG A 77 -15.22 -1.92 -7.69
C ARG A 77 -15.42 -1.36 -9.09
N LYS A 78 -14.99 -0.12 -9.34
CA LYS A 78 -15.09 0.53 -10.65
C LYS A 78 -14.36 -0.24 -11.76
N LYS A 79 -13.36 -1.06 -11.39
CA LYS A 79 -12.63 -1.94 -12.33
C LYS A 79 -13.23 -3.35 -12.46
N GLY A 80 -14.14 -3.77 -11.58
CA GLY A 80 -14.67 -5.14 -11.52
C GLY A 80 -16.18 -5.25 -11.73
N GLY A 81 -16.78 -4.33 -12.51
CA GLY A 81 -18.23 -4.12 -12.63
C GLY A 81 -19.08 -5.31 -13.08
N GLY A 82 -18.48 -6.44 -13.49
CA GLY A 82 -19.20 -7.65 -13.92
C GLY A 82 -19.41 -8.72 -12.83
N ILE A 83 -18.82 -8.57 -11.63
CA ILE A 83 -18.78 -9.64 -10.63
C ILE A 83 -19.83 -9.40 -9.52
N ARG A 84 -20.81 -10.30 -9.41
CA ARG A 84 -21.81 -10.28 -8.34
C ARG A 84 -21.14 -10.44 -6.96
N GLY A 85 -21.47 -9.55 -6.02
CA GLY A 85 -20.93 -9.57 -4.66
C GLY A 85 -19.48 -9.06 -4.51
N ILE A 86 -18.90 -8.42 -5.54
CA ILE A 86 -17.51 -7.97 -5.51
C ILE A 86 -17.19 -7.00 -4.36
N THR A 87 -18.15 -6.17 -3.94
CA THR A 87 -17.99 -5.22 -2.83
C THR A 87 -17.56 -5.90 -1.53
N TRP A 88 -18.26 -6.96 -1.14
CA TRP A 88 -17.98 -7.67 0.11
C TRP A 88 -16.65 -8.42 0.03
N LYS A 89 -16.38 -9.06 -1.12
CA LYS A 89 -15.09 -9.71 -1.37
C LYS A 89 -13.93 -8.73 -1.24
N LEU A 90 -14.03 -7.57 -1.89
CA LEU A 90 -13.00 -6.52 -1.81
C LEU A 90 -12.84 -5.97 -0.38
N ALA A 91 -13.95 -5.72 0.33
CA ALA A 91 -13.89 -5.24 1.70
C ALA A 91 -13.18 -6.25 2.61
N VAL A 92 -13.56 -7.54 2.53
CA VAL A 92 -12.91 -8.61 3.29
C VAL A 92 -11.43 -8.72 2.93
N THR A 93 -11.07 -8.65 1.65
CA THR A 93 -9.67 -8.70 1.22
C THR A 93 -8.86 -7.51 1.76
N PHE A 94 -9.37 -6.28 1.68
CA PHE A 94 -8.66 -5.12 2.20
C PHE A 94 -8.52 -5.14 3.73
N VAL A 95 -9.58 -5.53 4.45
CA VAL A 95 -9.51 -5.72 5.91
C VAL A 95 -8.49 -6.80 6.27
N ALA A 96 -8.49 -7.94 5.56
CA ALA A 96 -7.54 -9.02 5.81
C ALA A 96 -6.09 -8.58 5.56
N ILE A 97 -5.84 -7.86 4.47
CA ILE A 97 -4.51 -7.31 4.16
C ILE A 97 -4.08 -6.32 5.24
N GLU A 98 -4.95 -5.41 5.65
CA GLU A 98 -4.63 -4.41 6.66
C GLU A 98 -4.29 -5.02 8.02
N LEU A 99 -5.07 -6.02 8.45
CA LEU A 99 -4.79 -6.78 9.67
C LEU A 99 -3.48 -7.55 9.56
N LEU A 100 -3.24 -8.23 8.43
CA LEU A 100 -2.03 -9.01 8.21
C LEU A 100 -0.78 -8.12 8.20
N THR A 101 -0.80 -7.00 7.47
CA THR A 101 0.32 -6.06 7.40
C THR A 101 0.58 -5.42 8.75
N THR A 102 -0.46 -4.96 9.46
CA THR A 102 -0.30 -4.35 10.79
C THR A 102 0.24 -5.37 11.80
N ALA A 103 -0.25 -6.61 11.78
CA ALA A 103 0.23 -7.68 12.64
C ALA A 103 1.69 -8.05 12.33
N ALA A 104 2.04 -8.18 11.05
CA ALA A 104 3.40 -8.48 10.61
C ALA A 104 4.38 -7.37 11.03
N THR A 105 4.05 -6.11 10.74
CA THR A 105 4.90 -4.96 11.13
C THR A 105 5.04 -4.85 12.64
N ARG A 106 3.94 -4.99 13.42
CA ARG A 106 4.02 -4.98 14.88
C ARG A 106 4.84 -6.14 15.43
N SER A 107 4.69 -7.34 14.89
CA SER A 107 5.47 -8.51 15.29
C SER A 107 6.97 -8.30 15.05
N VAL A 108 7.35 -7.79 13.89
CA VAL A 108 8.75 -7.47 13.57
C VAL A 108 9.30 -6.37 14.49
N CYS A 109 8.56 -5.28 14.70
CA CYS A 109 8.96 -4.21 15.60
C CYS A 109 9.10 -4.71 17.06
N LEU A 110 8.15 -5.51 17.54
CA LEU A 110 8.22 -6.11 18.88
C LEU A 110 9.40 -7.09 19.00
N GLY A 111 9.68 -7.89 17.98
CA GLY A 111 10.84 -8.77 17.95
C GLY A 111 12.16 -7.98 18.04
N PHE A 112 12.27 -6.89 17.28
CA PHE A 112 13.43 -5.99 17.32
C PHE A 112 13.58 -5.30 18.68
N LEU A 113 12.48 -4.83 19.27
CA LEU A 113 12.49 -4.16 20.57
C LEU A 113 12.67 -5.11 21.76
N SER A 114 12.24 -6.36 21.65
CA SER A 114 12.36 -7.37 22.72
C SER A 114 13.75 -8.00 22.77
N TYR A 115 14.40 -8.16 21.61
CA TYR A 115 15.75 -8.70 21.50
C TYR A 115 16.70 -7.75 20.78
N PRO A 116 16.87 -6.51 21.26
CA PRO A 116 17.72 -5.52 20.60
C PRO A 116 19.19 -5.96 20.64
N SER A 117 19.58 -6.79 21.62
CA SER A 117 20.92 -7.39 21.70
C SER A 117 21.20 -8.41 20.59
N LEU A 118 20.21 -8.94 19.88
CA LEU A 118 20.43 -9.85 18.76
C LEU A 118 20.76 -9.08 17.47
N PHE A 119 20.25 -7.85 17.35
CA PHE A 119 20.34 -7.02 16.15
C PHE A 119 21.27 -5.80 16.30
N ASN A 120 21.90 -5.63 17.47
CA ASN A 120 22.81 -4.53 17.74
C ASN A 120 24.18 -5.08 18.18
N GLU A 121 25.18 -4.99 17.29
CA GLU A 121 26.54 -5.49 17.55
C GLU A 121 27.16 -4.86 18.80
N ARG A 122 26.86 -3.59 19.09
CA ARG A 122 27.30 -2.91 20.32
C ARG A 122 26.82 -3.62 21.58
N MET A 123 25.58 -4.10 21.60
CA MET A 123 25.03 -4.83 22.74
C MET A 123 25.51 -6.29 22.79
N GLN A 124 25.86 -6.89 21.65
CA GLN A 124 26.49 -8.21 21.62
C GLN A 124 27.87 -8.20 22.25
N LEU A 125 28.67 -7.16 21.97
CA LEU A 125 29.99 -6.98 22.57
C LEU A 125 29.91 -6.79 24.09
N ILE A 126 28.99 -5.95 24.58
CA ILE A 126 28.74 -5.74 26.01
C ILE A 126 28.30 -7.05 26.71
N ARG A 127 27.52 -7.90 26.02
CA ARG A 127 27.05 -9.19 26.57
C ARG A 127 28.10 -10.30 26.51
N LEU A 128 29.07 -10.21 25.61
CA LEU A 128 30.16 -11.18 25.41
C LEU A 128 31.42 -10.86 26.22
N GLY A 129 31.41 -9.82 27.08
CA GLY A 129 32.49 -9.56 28.03
C GLY A 129 33.83 -9.20 27.41
N ARG A 130 33.83 -8.42 26.31
CA ARG A 130 35.00 -7.68 25.81
C ARG A 130 34.72 -6.20 25.77
#